data_AF-A0A2J9IMJ9-F1
#
_entry.id   AF-A0A2J9IMJ9-F1
#
_cell.length_a   1.000
_cell.length_b   1.000
_cell.length_c   1.000
_cell.angle_alpha   90.00
_cell.angle_beta   90.00
_cell.angle_gamma   90.00
#
_symmetry.space_group_name_H-M   'P 1'
#
loop_
_entity.id
_entity.type
_entity.pdbx_description
1 polymer ?
#
loop_
_entity_poly.entity_id
_entity_poly.type
_entity_poly.pdbx_seq_one_letter_code
_entity_poly.pdbx_strand_id
1 'polypeptide(L)'
;MPGPFPAEGTRERVLQLVLTRGPVSAAEIGRELELTAAAVRRHLDALETEGLVEVKLVKPSRGAGRPSRRYVVTERAQTRLADAHLAVATDALARLAELGGEEELRAVARRSFADVEERFLAAVGDRDPDLGERTEILTRVLDGLGYASSLRHVGEGMAPTLRAAQVCQGHCPLQGLPTRFPEFCDEETALFARLLDVDVRRLSTLATGGHVCTTHVPTGRHLTAPAHD
;
A
#
# COMPACT_ATOMS: atom_id res chain seq x y z
N MET A 1 15.39 7.09 -27.91
CA MET A 1 15.04 5.71 -27.50
C MET A 1 13.72 5.78 -26.74
N PRO A 2 12.61 5.23 -27.26
CA PRO A 2 11.38 5.11 -26.50
C PRO A 2 11.59 4.06 -25.38
N GLY A 3 11.13 4.35 -24.16
CA GLY A 3 11.34 3.51 -22.97
C GLY A 3 10.61 2.15 -23.02
N PRO A 4 10.90 1.23 -22.07
CA PRO A 4 10.51 -0.18 -22.13
C PRO A 4 9.06 -0.49 -21.73
N PHE A 5 8.24 0.53 -21.47
CA PHE A 5 6.82 0.34 -21.17
C PHE A 5 6.04 0.31 -22.49
N PRO A 6 5.16 -0.68 -22.73
CA PRO A 6 4.21 -0.55 -23.82
C PRO A 6 3.43 0.74 -23.59
N ALA A 7 3.38 1.61 -24.60
CA ALA A 7 2.62 2.85 -24.56
C ALA A 7 1.24 2.55 -23.96
N GLU A 8 0.92 3.13 -22.79
CA GLU A 8 -0.36 2.90 -22.12
C GLU A 8 -1.48 3.18 -23.13
N GLY A 9 -2.17 2.13 -23.57
CA GLY A 9 -3.28 2.28 -24.48
C GLY A 9 -4.34 3.16 -23.84
N THR A 10 -4.99 4.03 -24.61
CA THR A 10 -6.07 4.91 -24.11
C THR A 10 -7.14 4.15 -23.32
N ARG A 11 -7.36 2.86 -23.64
CA ARG A 11 -8.28 1.96 -22.91
C ARG A 11 -7.83 1.67 -21.47
N GLU A 12 -6.54 1.45 -21.25
CA GLU A 12 -5.97 1.17 -19.93
C GLU A 12 -6.08 2.40 -19.02
N ARG A 13 -5.78 3.58 -19.58
CA ARG A 13 -5.94 4.86 -18.88
C ARG A 13 -7.41 5.15 -18.52
N VAL A 14 -8.35 4.79 -19.39
CA VAL A 14 -9.80 4.87 -19.09
C VAL A 14 -10.17 3.92 -17.95
N LEU A 15 -9.70 2.67 -17.97
CA LEU A 15 -9.98 1.70 -16.91
C LEU A 15 -9.41 2.16 -15.56
N GLN A 16 -8.20 2.70 -15.54
CA GLN A 16 -7.54 3.21 -14.33
C GLN A 16 -8.32 4.38 -13.70
N LEU A 17 -8.91 5.26 -14.51
CA LEU A 17 -9.76 6.34 -14.01
C LEU A 17 -11.09 5.83 -13.45
N VAL A 18 -11.65 4.76 -14.02
CA VAL A 18 -12.84 4.10 -13.45
C VAL A 18 -12.49 3.41 -12.12
N LEU A 19 -11.31 2.80 -12.02
CA LEU A 19 -10.81 2.15 -10.80
C LEU A 19 -10.62 3.15 -9.66
N THR A 20 -9.93 4.26 -9.93
CA THR A 20 -9.52 5.22 -8.90
C THR A 20 -10.60 6.24 -8.52
N ARG A 21 -11.58 6.49 -9.41
CA ARG A 21 -12.58 7.56 -9.24
C ARG A 21 -14.03 7.13 -9.43
N GLY A 22 -14.27 5.83 -9.57
CA GLY A 22 -15.63 5.30 -9.65
C GLY A 22 -16.47 5.69 -8.43
N PRO A 23 -17.75 6.03 -8.59
CA PRO A 23 -18.54 6.05 -9.83
C PRO A 23 -18.33 7.30 -10.70
N VAL A 24 -17.91 7.10 -11.94
CA VAL A 24 -17.50 8.18 -12.85
C VAL A 24 -18.20 8.11 -14.21
N SER A 25 -18.46 9.24 -14.85
CA SER A 25 -19.06 9.34 -16.19
C SER A 25 -18.02 9.46 -17.29
N ALA A 26 -18.41 9.10 -18.53
CA ALA A 26 -17.56 9.29 -19.70
C ALA A 26 -17.14 10.76 -19.94
N ALA A 27 -17.93 11.73 -19.48
CA ALA A 27 -17.61 13.15 -19.59
C ALA A 27 -16.57 13.60 -18.56
N GLU A 28 -16.58 13.04 -17.35
CA GLU A 28 -15.54 13.27 -16.34
C GLU A 28 -14.19 12.69 -16.81
N ILE A 29 -14.18 11.44 -17.30
CA ILE A 29 -12.98 10.81 -17.85
C ILE A 29 -12.47 11.57 -19.10
N GLY A 30 -13.37 11.98 -19.99
CA GLY A 30 -13.00 12.73 -21.19
C GLY A 30 -12.30 14.05 -20.89
N ARG A 31 -12.75 14.79 -19.86
CA ARG A 31 -12.09 16.02 -19.42
C ARG A 31 -10.68 15.78 -18.92
N GLU A 32 -10.44 14.68 -18.22
CA GLU A 32 -9.14 14.36 -17.64
C GLU A 32 -8.14 13.82 -18.67
N LEU A 33 -8.61 13.04 -19.63
CA LEU A 33 -7.76 12.48 -20.69
C LEU A 33 -7.65 13.37 -21.93
N GLU A 34 -8.28 14.56 -21.91
CA GLU A 34 -8.40 15.46 -23.08
C GLU A 34 -9.03 14.78 -24.30
N LEU A 35 -10.02 13.92 -24.06
CA LEU A 35 -10.74 13.15 -25.07
C LEU A 35 -12.22 13.52 -25.14
N THR A 36 -12.81 13.34 -26.31
CA THR A 36 -14.26 13.48 -26.44
C THR A 36 -14.98 12.39 -25.65
N ALA A 37 -16.13 12.72 -25.06
CA ALA A 37 -16.96 11.72 -24.37
C ALA A 37 -17.38 10.56 -25.30
N ALA A 38 -17.45 10.78 -26.62
CA ALA A 38 -17.72 9.73 -27.60
C ALA A 38 -16.55 8.74 -27.74
N ALA A 39 -15.30 9.23 -27.77
CA ALA A 39 -14.11 8.38 -27.80
C ALA A 39 -13.99 7.55 -26.52
N VAL A 40 -14.22 8.16 -25.36
CA VAL A 40 -14.21 7.47 -24.06
C VAL A 40 -15.31 6.41 -23.98
N ARG A 41 -16.52 6.69 -24.49
CA ARG A 41 -17.61 5.70 -24.51
C ARG A 41 -17.24 4.44 -25.28
N ARG A 42 -16.56 4.55 -26.42
CA ARG A 42 -16.10 3.36 -27.18
C ARG A 42 -15.17 2.46 -26.34
N HIS A 43 -14.32 3.06 -25.53
CA HIS A 43 -13.46 2.31 -24.61
C HIS A 43 -14.26 1.70 -23.46
N LEU A 44 -15.19 2.45 -22.87
CA LEU A 44 -16.05 1.95 -21.79
C LEU A 44 -16.99 0.83 -22.24
N ASP A 45 -17.54 0.89 -23.46
CA ASP A 45 -18.40 -0.16 -24.02
C ASP A 45 -17.59 -1.45 -24.27
N ALA A 46 -16.33 -1.33 -24.70
CA ALA A 46 -15.42 -2.47 -24.83
C ALA A 46 -15.09 -3.08 -23.45
N LEU A 47 -14.75 -2.26 -22.46
CA LEU A 47 -14.46 -2.69 -21.09
C LEU A 47 -15.70 -3.31 -20.40
N GLU A 48 -16.90 -2.83 -20.71
CA GLU A 48 -18.17 -3.41 -20.24
C GLU A 48 -18.40 -4.79 -20.85
N THR A 49 -18.15 -4.92 -22.16
CA THR A 49 -18.23 -6.22 -22.87
C THR A 49 -17.22 -7.24 -22.33
N GLU A 50 -16.02 -6.78 -21.95
CA GLU A 50 -14.98 -7.60 -21.32
C GLU A 50 -15.28 -7.92 -19.83
N GLY A 51 -16.36 -7.35 -19.27
CA GLY A 51 -16.77 -7.54 -17.87
C GLY A 51 -15.86 -6.83 -16.87
N LEU A 52 -15.08 -5.85 -17.31
CA LEU A 52 -14.13 -5.10 -16.48
C LEU A 52 -14.78 -3.87 -15.81
N VAL A 53 -15.80 -3.29 -16.43
CA VAL A 53 -16.60 -2.22 -15.84
C VAL A 53 -18.08 -2.56 -15.91
N GLU A 54 -18.87 -2.03 -14.99
CA GLU A 54 -20.33 -2.10 -15.00
C GLU A 54 -20.94 -0.70 -14.91
N VAL A 55 -22.17 -0.57 -15.42
CA VAL A 55 -22.91 0.68 -15.40
C VAL A 55 -23.84 0.74 -14.19
N LYS A 56 -23.62 1.74 -13.33
CA LYS A 56 -24.59 2.16 -12.33
C LYS A 56 -25.40 3.34 -12.86
N LEU A 57 -26.71 3.13 -13.00
CA LEU A 57 -27.65 4.21 -13.33
C LEU A 57 -27.92 5.02 -12.07
N VAL A 58 -27.44 6.27 -12.04
CA VAL A 58 -27.73 7.19 -10.93
C VAL A 58 -28.91 8.07 -11.32
N LYS A 59 -29.93 8.12 -10.47
CA LYS A 59 -31.07 9.05 -10.64
C LYS A 59 -30.57 10.48 -10.44
N PRO A 60 -30.96 11.44 -11.30
CA PRO A 60 -30.60 12.84 -11.08
C PRO A 60 -31.19 13.34 -9.76
N SER A 61 -30.36 13.95 -8.91
CA SER A 61 -30.78 14.46 -7.59
C SER A 61 -31.74 15.66 -7.69
N ARG A 62 -31.73 16.40 -8.80
CA ARG A 62 -32.68 17.48 -9.10
C ARG A 62 -32.88 17.61 -10.62
N GLY A 63 -34.13 17.55 -11.07
CA GLY A 63 -34.55 17.92 -12.43
C GLY A 63 -35.01 16.77 -13.34
N ALA A 64 -35.77 17.12 -14.37
CA ALA A 64 -36.14 16.23 -15.47
C ALA A 64 -34.93 16.01 -16.40
N GLY A 65 -34.48 14.76 -16.53
CA GLY A 65 -33.37 14.38 -17.40
C GLY A 65 -33.17 12.87 -17.41
N ARG A 66 -32.69 12.33 -18.55
CA ARG A 66 -32.38 10.90 -18.71
C ARG A 66 -31.28 10.50 -17.70
N PRO A 67 -31.41 9.36 -16.99
CA PRO A 67 -30.38 8.89 -16.06
C PRO A 67 -28.99 8.86 -16.70
N SER A 68 -27.98 9.41 -16.02
CA SER A 68 -26.60 9.43 -16.52
C SER A 68 -25.92 8.10 -16.21
N ARG A 69 -25.34 7.43 -17.21
CA ARG A 69 -24.50 6.23 -17.02
C ARG A 69 -23.26 6.63 -16.20
N ARG A 70 -23.09 6.05 -15.02
CA ARG A 70 -21.84 6.07 -14.25
C ARG A 70 -21.21 4.69 -14.34
N TYR A 71 -19.90 4.64 -14.43
CA TYR A 71 -19.13 3.42 -14.56
C TYR A 71 -18.36 3.17 -13.27
N VAL A 72 -18.32 1.91 -12.86
CA VAL A 72 -17.48 1.40 -11.78
C VAL A 72 -16.80 0.13 -12.27
N VAL A 73 -15.63 -0.19 -11.73
CA VAL A 73 -14.98 -1.49 -11.98
C VAL A 73 -15.80 -2.60 -11.36
N THR A 74 -15.89 -3.73 -12.05
CA THR A 74 -16.50 -4.94 -11.47
C THR A 74 -15.57 -5.55 -10.43
N GLU A 75 -16.12 -6.34 -9.50
CA GLU A 75 -15.33 -7.10 -8.53
C GLU A 75 -14.30 -8.00 -9.24
N ARG A 76 -14.71 -8.69 -10.30
CA ARG A 76 -13.84 -9.51 -11.16
C ARG A 76 -12.70 -8.70 -11.79
N ALA A 77 -12.96 -7.46 -12.21
CA ALA A 77 -11.94 -6.58 -12.77
C ALA A 77 -10.91 -6.19 -11.72
N GLN A 78 -11.37 -5.86 -10.51
CA GLN A 78 -10.48 -5.51 -9.41
C GLN A 78 -9.54 -6.67 -9.06
N THR A 79 -10.06 -7.90 -8.98
CA THR A 79 -9.24 -9.09 -8.76
C THR A 79 -8.28 -9.33 -9.93
N ARG A 80 -8.76 -9.30 -11.18
CA ARG A 80 -7.94 -9.64 -12.34
C ARG A 80 -6.85 -8.62 -12.65
N LEU A 81 -7.10 -7.32 -12.47
CA LEU A 81 -6.05 -6.30 -12.62
C LEU A 81 -5.02 -6.41 -11.51
N ALA A 82 -5.44 -6.62 -10.25
CA ALA A 82 -4.51 -6.81 -9.15
C ALA A 82 -3.61 -8.04 -9.38
N ASP A 83 -4.20 -9.16 -9.79
CA ASP A 83 -3.50 -10.43 -9.99
C ASP A 83 -2.50 -10.39 -11.18
N ALA A 84 -2.85 -9.73 -12.29
CA ALA A 84 -1.99 -9.64 -13.46
C ALA A 84 -0.73 -8.78 -13.21
N HIS A 85 -0.89 -7.66 -12.51
CA HIS A 85 0.25 -6.79 -12.16
C HIS A 85 1.14 -7.46 -11.12
N LEU A 86 0.55 -8.14 -10.14
CA LEU A 86 1.29 -8.89 -9.14
C LEU A 86 2.11 -10.02 -9.78
N ALA A 87 1.56 -10.73 -10.78
CA ALA A 87 2.28 -11.78 -11.49
C ALA A 87 3.52 -11.25 -12.22
N VAL A 88 3.41 -10.11 -12.91
CA VAL A 88 4.56 -9.47 -13.60
C VAL A 88 5.61 -9.02 -12.59
N ALA A 89 5.20 -8.37 -11.49
CA ALA A 89 6.13 -7.95 -10.44
C ALA A 89 6.83 -9.17 -9.79
N THR A 90 6.09 -10.24 -9.57
CA THR A 90 6.62 -11.48 -8.99
C THR A 90 7.64 -12.15 -9.93
N ASP A 91 7.35 -12.22 -11.23
CA ASP A 91 8.28 -12.77 -12.21
C ASP A 91 9.56 -11.92 -12.31
N ALA A 92 9.42 -10.59 -12.37
CA ALA A 92 10.55 -9.68 -12.41
C ALA A 92 11.47 -9.82 -11.18
N LEU A 93 10.89 -9.91 -9.97
CA LEU A 93 11.64 -10.13 -8.74
C LEU A 93 12.31 -11.51 -8.69
N ALA A 94 11.64 -12.55 -9.20
CA ALA A 94 12.25 -13.88 -9.31
C ALA A 94 13.47 -13.86 -10.24
N ARG A 95 13.36 -13.19 -11.40
CA ARG A 95 14.49 -13.02 -12.33
C ARG A 95 15.62 -12.17 -11.74
N LEU A 96 15.29 -11.15 -10.95
CA LEU A 96 16.30 -10.39 -10.21
C LEU A 96 17.06 -11.27 -9.22
N ALA A 97 16.35 -12.08 -8.43
CA ALA A 97 16.96 -12.99 -7.48
C ALA A 97 17.84 -14.06 -8.18
N GLU A 98 17.42 -14.57 -9.34
CA GLU A 98 18.22 -15.51 -10.14
C GLU A 98 19.52 -14.90 -10.67
N LEU A 99 19.49 -13.61 -11.07
CA LEU A 99 20.63 -12.94 -11.70
C LEU A 99 21.58 -12.28 -10.69
N GLY A 100 21.01 -11.64 -9.66
CA GLY A 100 21.74 -10.83 -8.68
C GLY A 100 21.88 -11.46 -7.29
N GLY A 101 21.14 -12.54 -7.02
CA GLY A 101 21.11 -13.18 -5.70
C GLY A 101 20.22 -12.46 -4.68
N GLU A 102 20.24 -12.96 -3.45
CA GLU A 102 19.36 -12.51 -2.36
C GLU A 102 19.62 -11.05 -1.94
N GLU A 103 20.87 -10.59 -1.98
CA GLU A 103 21.20 -9.21 -1.54
C GLU A 103 20.54 -8.16 -2.44
N GLU A 104 20.39 -8.43 -3.75
CA GLU A 104 19.71 -7.49 -4.64
C GLU A 104 18.20 -7.48 -4.44
N LEU A 105 17.62 -8.61 -4.03
CA LEU A 105 16.24 -8.65 -3.59
C LEU A 105 16.05 -7.83 -2.29
N ARG A 106 16.97 -7.95 -1.34
CA ARG A 106 16.98 -7.13 -0.11
C ARG A 106 17.16 -5.65 -0.41
N ALA A 107 18.03 -5.28 -1.36
CA ALA A 107 18.23 -3.90 -1.78
C ALA A 107 16.94 -3.30 -2.38
N VAL A 108 16.21 -4.07 -3.20
CA VAL A 108 14.90 -3.66 -3.71
C VAL A 108 13.88 -3.54 -2.59
N ALA A 109 13.81 -4.51 -1.68
CA ALA A 109 12.92 -4.47 -0.52
C ALA A 109 13.17 -3.23 0.35
N ARG A 110 14.43 -2.93 0.71
CA ARG A 110 14.81 -1.70 1.42
C ARG A 110 14.31 -0.45 0.71
N ARG A 111 14.54 -0.37 -0.60
CA ARG A 111 14.12 0.78 -1.41
C ARG A 111 12.61 0.95 -1.46
N SER A 112 11.84 -0.15 -1.39
CA SER A 112 10.36 -0.08 -1.33
C SER A 112 9.82 0.61 -0.08
N PHE A 113 10.63 0.74 0.98
CA PHE A 113 10.24 1.44 2.21
C PHE A 113 10.88 2.82 2.39
N ALA A 114 11.58 3.34 1.38
CA ALA A 114 12.23 4.65 1.44
C ALA A 114 11.24 5.78 1.77
N ASP A 115 10.03 5.75 1.20
CA ASP A 115 8.98 6.74 1.47
C ASP A 115 8.50 6.71 2.94
N VAL A 116 8.53 5.54 3.59
CA VAL A 116 8.20 5.41 5.02
C VAL A 116 9.27 6.13 5.84
N GLU A 117 10.53 5.85 5.55
CA GLU A 117 11.68 6.45 6.24
C GLU A 117 11.72 7.97 6.05
N GLU A 118 11.60 8.45 4.81
CA GLU A 118 11.60 9.88 4.49
C GLU A 118 10.47 10.63 5.22
N ARG A 119 9.24 10.12 5.15
CA ARG A 119 8.09 10.76 5.82
C ARG A 119 8.18 10.69 7.34
N PHE A 120 8.74 9.61 7.88
CA PHE A 120 9.01 9.50 9.31
C PHE A 120 10.01 10.55 9.76
N LEU A 121 11.17 10.64 9.10
CA LEU A 121 12.21 11.62 9.43
C LEU A 121 11.69 13.05 9.28
N ALA A 122 10.93 13.35 8.23
CA ALA A 122 10.30 14.65 8.05
C ALA A 122 9.28 14.97 9.16
N ALA A 123 8.51 13.97 9.62
CA ALA A 123 7.54 14.14 10.71
C ALA A 123 8.21 14.30 12.08
N VAL A 124 9.37 13.66 12.31
CA VAL A 124 10.18 13.86 13.51
C VAL A 124 10.79 15.27 13.50
N GLY A 125 11.42 15.66 12.39
CA GLY A 125 12.15 16.93 12.25
C GLY A 125 13.33 17.01 13.22
N ASP A 126 13.58 18.18 13.79
CA ASP A 126 14.66 18.40 14.77
C ASP A 126 14.28 18.01 16.22
N ARG A 127 13.15 17.32 16.40
CA ARG A 127 12.65 16.92 17.71
C ARG A 127 13.35 15.64 18.17
N ASP A 128 13.39 15.43 19.49
CA ASP A 128 13.82 14.18 20.12
C ASP A 128 12.62 13.51 20.82
N PRO A 129 11.66 12.94 20.05
CA PRO A 129 10.48 12.29 20.60
C PRO A 129 10.84 11.00 21.34
N ASP A 130 10.14 10.72 22.44
CA ASP A 130 10.28 9.45 23.13
C ASP A 130 9.77 8.27 22.27
N LEU A 131 10.04 7.04 22.70
CA LEU A 131 9.65 5.84 21.97
C LEU A 131 8.13 5.76 21.70
N GLY A 132 7.30 6.23 22.63
CA GLY A 132 5.85 6.27 22.46
C GLY A 132 5.47 7.19 21.30
N GLU A 133 5.96 8.43 21.34
CA GLU A 133 5.70 9.42 20.28
C GLU A 133 6.29 8.98 18.93
N ARG A 134 7.49 8.39 18.89
CA ARG A 134 8.05 7.79 17.66
C ARG A 134 7.14 6.71 17.10
N THR A 135 6.61 5.83 17.96
CA THR A 135 5.72 4.76 17.52
C THR A 135 4.40 5.31 16.96
N GLU A 136 3.87 6.38 17.56
CA GLU A 136 2.70 7.09 17.04
C GLU A 136 2.97 7.76 15.69
N ILE A 137 4.14 8.40 15.53
CA ILE A 137 4.57 8.99 14.25
C ILE A 137 4.67 7.92 13.17
N LEU A 138 5.35 6.80 13.45
CA LEU A 138 5.48 5.68 12.53
C LEU A 138 4.11 5.15 12.10
N THR A 139 3.21 4.93 13.06
CA THR A 139 1.86 4.44 12.79
C THR A 139 1.09 5.37 11.86
N ARG A 140 1.14 6.69 12.09
CA ARG A 140 0.48 7.68 11.23
C ARG A 140 1.09 7.75 9.82
N VAL A 141 2.41 7.64 9.71
CA VAL A 141 3.10 7.61 8.41
C VAL A 141 2.66 6.40 7.59
N LEU A 142 2.64 5.21 8.22
CA LEU A 142 2.16 3.99 7.58
C LEU A 142 0.69 4.10 7.15
N ASP A 143 -0.17 4.66 7.99
CA ASP A 143 -1.58 4.87 7.65
C ASP A 143 -1.75 5.80 6.44
N GLY A 144 -1.01 6.92 6.42
CA GLY A 144 -0.97 7.85 5.28
C GLY A 144 -0.35 7.29 4.00
N LEU A 145 0.34 6.15 4.09
CA LEU A 145 0.86 5.37 2.95
C LEU A 145 -0.05 4.20 2.57
N GLY A 146 -1.23 4.08 3.18
CA GLY A 146 -2.23 3.09 2.82
C GLY A 146 -2.05 1.73 3.48
N TYR A 147 -1.28 1.62 4.56
CA TYR A 147 -1.15 0.36 5.32
C TYR A 147 -2.33 0.09 6.27
N ALA A 148 -3.32 0.98 6.33
CA ALA A 148 -4.46 0.91 7.27
C ALA A 148 -3.96 0.63 8.70
N SER A 149 -3.13 1.53 9.21
CA SER A 149 -2.31 1.30 10.40
C SER A 149 -2.95 1.86 11.66
N SER A 150 -2.83 1.11 12.75
CA SER A 150 -3.34 1.49 14.07
C SER A 150 -2.37 1.11 15.18
N LEU A 151 -2.44 1.83 16.30
CA LEU A 151 -1.62 1.59 17.49
C LEU A 151 -2.48 0.98 18.60
N ARG A 152 -1.96 -0.06 19.26
CA ARG A 152 -2.57 -0.63 20.48
C ARG A 152 -1.56 -0.67 21.60
N HIS A 153 -1.97 -0.27 22.80
CA HIS A 153 -1.14 -0.42 24.00
C HIS A 153 -1.50 -1.71 24.74
N VAL A 154 -0.48 -2.40 25.25
CA VAL A 154 -0.60 -3.68 25.94
C VAL A 154 0.12 -3.60 27.27
N GLY A 155 -0.49 -4.17 28.32
CA GLY A 155 0.09 -4.19 29.66
C GLY A 155 -0.14 -2.91 30.47
N GLU A 156 -1.16 -2.13 30.14
CA GLU A 156 -1.55 -0.98 30.97
C GLU A 156 -1.84 -1.42 32.42
N GLY A 157 -1.31 -0.69 33.40
CA GLY A 157 -1.36 -1.07 34.82
C GLY A 157 -0.38 -2.18 35.24
N MET A 158 0.33 -2.83 34.30
CA MET A 158 1.40 -3.77 34.63
C MET A 158 2.74 -3.06 34.90
N ALA A 159 3.71 -3.83 35.42
CA ALA A 159 5.09 -3.37 35.58
C ALA A 159 5.66 -2.85 34.25
N PRO A 160 6.49 -1.80 34.24
CA PRO A 160 7.02 -1.19 33.01
C PRO A 160 7.62 -2.21 32.03
N THR A 161 8.37 -3.19 32.54
CA THR A 161 9.03 -4.24 31.75
C THR A 161 8.08 -5.17 30.98
N LEU A 162 6.79 -5.13 31.28
CA LEU A 162 5.72 -5.89 30.63
C LEU A 162 4.83 -5.02 29.72
N ARG A 163 5.12 -3.72 29.62
CA ARG A 163 4.38 -2.79 28.76
C ARG A 163 4.91 -2.81 27.34
N ALA A 164 4.00 -2.66 26.39
CA ALA A 164 4.34 -2.57 24.99
C ALA A 164 3.31 -1.77 24.18
N ALA A 165 3.73 -1.34 23.01
CA ALA A 165 2.86 -0.93 21.95
C ALA A 165 2.86 -1.99 20.84
N GLN A 166 1.77 -2.02 20.06
CA GLN A 166 1.62 -2.87 18.89
C GLN A 166 1.21 -2.01 17.71
N VAL A 167 2.10 -1.94 16.71
CA VAL A 167 1.79 -1.35 15.40
C VAL A 167 1.07 -2.42 14.58
N CYS A 168 -0.19 -2.16 14.26
CA CYS A 168 -1.08 -3.10 13.56
C CYS A 168 -1.40 -2.58 12.16
N GLN A 169 -1.05 -3.32 11.11
CA GLN A 169 -1.33 -2.96 9.72
C GLN A 169 -2.41 -3.90 9.15
N GLY A 170 -3.58 -3.35 8.86
CA GLY A 170 -4.72 -4.09 8.29
C GLY A 170 -4.61 -4.30 6.77
N HIS A 171 -3.68 -3.60 6.13
CA HIS A 171 -3.41 -3.71 4.70
C HIS A 171 -1.91 -3.56 4.44
N CYS A 172 -1.39 -4.23 3.41
CA CYS A 172 -0.02 -4.06 2.95
C CYS A 172 -0.04 -3.73 1.45
N PRO A 173 0.47 -2.56 1.02
CA PRO A 173 0.55 -2.23 -0.41
C PRO A 173 1.39 -3.21 -1.23
N LEU A 174 2.27 -3.98 -0.58
CA LEU A 174 3.09 -5.01 -1.18
C LEU A 174 2.48 -6.42 -1.03
N GLN A 175 1.23 -6.53 -0.58
CA GLN A 175 0.56 -7.79 -0.33
C GLN A 175 0.67 -8.74 -1.53
N GLY A 176 0.97 -10.01 -1.24
CA GLY A 176 1.21 -11.05 -2.24
C GLY A 176 2.69 -11.25 -2.58
N LEU A 177 3.53 -10.21 -2.53
CA LEU A 177 4.98 -10.36 -2.72
C LEU A 177 5.66 -11.13 -1.58
N PRO A 178 5.42 -10.81 -0.29
CA PRO A 178 6.18 -11.43 0.79
C PRO A 178 5.90 -12.92 1.01
N THR A 179 4.86 -13.48 0.39
CA THR A 179 4.62 -14.93 0.38
C THR A 179 5.72 -15.67 -0.39
N ARG A 180 6.33 -15.03 -1.41
CA ARG A 180 7.44 -15.60 -2.18
C ARG A 180 8.79 -14.94 -1.87
N PHE A 181 8.77 -13.69 -1.40
CA PHE A 181 9.93 -12.86 -1.13
C PHE A 181 9.88 -12.30 0.30
N PRO A 182 10.14 -13.13 1.33
CA PRO A 182 10.02 -12.74 2.74
C PRO A 182 10.93 -11.56 3.14
N GLU A 183 11.97 -11.27 2.35
CA GLU A 183 12.90 -10.16 2.52
C GLU A 183 12.16 -8.81 2.66
N PHE A 184 10.99 -8.65 2.03
CA PHE A 184 10.16 -7.46 2.19
C PHE A 184 9.63 -7.29 3.62
N CYS A 185 9.17 -8.36 4.27
CA CYS A 185 8.74 -8.29 5.66
C CYS A 185 9.93 -8.11 6.61
N ASP A 186 11.07 -8.68 6.28
CA ASP A 186 12.30 -8.55 7.08
C ASP A 186 12.84 -7.12 7.03
N GLU A 187 12.94 -6.51 5.85
CA GLU A 187 13.43 -5.15 5.68
C GLU A 187 12.46 -4.10 6.25
N GLU A 188 11.13 -4.34 6.20
CA GLU A 188 10.16 -3.51 6.92
C GLU A 188 10.38 -3.58 8.44
N THR A 189 10.59 -4.78 8.97
CA THR A 189 10.81 -4.99 10.41
C THR A 189 12.13 -4.35 10.86
N ALA A 190 13.19 -4.50 10.05
CA ALA A 190 14.48 -3.86 10.28
C ALA A 190 14.37 -2.34 10.22
N LEU A 191 13.59 -1.79 9.29
CA LEU A 191 13.29 -0.36 9.26
C LEU A 191 12.61 0.09 10.54
N PHE A 192 11.57 -0.61 11.01
CA PHE A 192 10.88 -0.24 12.24
C PHE A 192 11.83 -0.27 13.45
N ALA A 193 12.70 -1.27 13.54
CA ALA A 193 13.71 -1.34 14.59
C ALA A 193 14.64 -0.12 14.57
N ARG A 194 15.14 0.28 13.39
CA ARG A 194 15.99 1.47 13.22
C ARG A 194 15.25 2.77 13.55
N LEU A 195 14.03 2.94 13.04
CA LEU A 195 13.25 4.17 13.25
C LEU A 195 12.79 4.32 14.69
N LEU A 196 12.59 3.23 15.43
CA LEU A 196 12.17 3.28 16.83
C LEU A 196 13.35 3.15 17.81
N ASP A 197 14.55 2.85 17.32
CA ASP A 197 15.76 2.61 18.12
C ASP A 197 15.54 1.55 19.22
N VAL A 198 14.83 0.47 18.86
CA VAL A 198 14.52 -0.63 19.78
C VAL A 198 14.31 -1.92 19.00
N ASP A 199 14.64 -3.05 19.62
CA ASP A 199 14.31 -4.37 19.08
C ASP A 199 12.79 -4.58 19.05
N VAL A 200 12.23 -4.54 17.84
CA VAL A 200 10.83 -4.88 17.59
C VAL A 200 10.68 -6.34 17.21
N ARG A 201 9.48 -6.91 17.39
CA ARG A 201 9.18 -8.27 16.94
C ARG A 201 7.89 -8.35 16.16
N ARG A 202 7.94 -8.99 14.99
CA ARG A 202 6.75 -9.35 14.23
C ARG A 202 6.05 -10.54 14.89
N LEU A 203 4.80 -10.36 15.28
CA LEU A 203 3.96 -11.40 15.91
C LEU A 203 3.02 -12.09 14.92
N SER A 204 2.62 -11.38 13.87
CA SER A 204 1.70 -11.87 12.83
C SER A 204 1.98 -11.13 11.53
N THR A 205 1.75 -11.78 10.39
CA THR A 205 1.79 -11.15 9.06
C THR A 205 0.61 -11.58 8.21
N LEU A 206 0.16 -10.68 7.33
CA LEU A 206 -0.80 -11.01 6.26
C LEU A 206 -0.22 -12.06 5.30
N ALA A 207 1.09 -12.02 5.04
CA ALA A 207 1.78 -12.92 4.11
C ALA A 207 1.75 -14.40 4.54
N THR A 208 1.72 -14.66 5.86
CA THR A 208 1.58 -15.99 6.45
C THR A 208 0.13 -16.35 6.78
N GLY A 209 -0.85 -15.61 6.24
CA GLY A 209 -2.29 -15.89 6.43
C GLY A 209 -2.92 -15.28 7.69
N GLY A 210 -2.21 -14.40 8.40
CA GLY A 210 -2.82 -13.62 9.49
C GLY A 210 -3.84 -12.60 8.96
N HIS A 211 -4.73 -12.14 9.83
CA HIS A 211 -5.72 -11.10 9.49
C HIS A 211 -5.19 -9.67 9.60
N VAL A 212 -4.05 -9.51 10.27
CA VAL A 212 -3.39 -8.22 10.52
C VAL A 212 -1.89 -8.47 10.71
N CYS A 213 -1.04 -7.62 10.14
CA CYS A 213 0.37 -7.60 10.53
C CYS A 213 0.49 -6.93 11.90
N THR A 214 1.19 -7.55 12.85
CA THR A 214 1.36 -6.98 14.18
C THR A 214 2.83 -6.94 14.55
N THR A 215 3.35 -5.75 14.78
CA THR A 215 4.72 -5.54 15.26
C THR A 215 4.69 -5.05 16.70
N HIS A 216 5.33 -5.82 17.58
CA HIS A 216 5.48 -5.52 18.99
C HIS A 216 6.67 -4.59 19.23
N VAL A 217 6.42 -3.52 19.96
CA VAL A 217 7.39 -2.50 20.36
C VAL A 217 7.43 -2.47 21.90
N PRO A 218 8.54 -2.87 22.55
CA PRO A 218 8.62 -2.92 23.99
C PRO A 218 8.79 -1.51 24.56
N THR A 219 7.78 -0.98 25.26
CA THR A 219 7.76 0.44 25.69
C THR A 219 8.34 0.68 27.08
N GLY A 220 8.59 -0.36 27.88
CA GLY A 220 9.21 -0.22 29.21
C GLY A 220 10.51 -0.98 29.39
N ARG A 221 11.17 -1.34 28.29
CA ARG A 221 12.58 -1.76 28.29
C ARG A 221 13.37 -0.67 27.56
N HIS A 222 13.92 0.30 28.29
CA HIS A 222 14.96 1.14 27.72
C HIS A 222 16.19 0.25 27.50
N LEU A 223 16.67 0.16 26.27
CA LEU A 223 18.01 -0.37 25.99
C LEU A 223 18.99 0.51 26.75
N THR A 224 19.48 0.01 27.89
CA THR A 224 20.66 0.58 28.52
C THR A 224 21.80 0.20 27.59
N ALA A 225 22.38 1.19 26.89
CA ALA A 225 23.63 0.97 26.17
C ALA A 225 24.64 0.31 27.13
N PRO A 226 25.42 -0.70 26.70
CA PRO A 226 26.46 -1.24 27.57
C PRO A 226 27.42 -0.12 27.94
N ALA A 227 27.59 0.10 29.25
CA ALA A 227 28.66 0.94 29.76
C ALA A 227 29.98 0.29 29.32
N HIS A 228 30.67 0.91 28.38
CA HIS A 228 32.07 0.62 28.11
C HIS A 228 32.89 1.33 29.18
N ASP A 229 33.45 0.53 30.09
CA ASP A 229 34.55 0.89 31.00
C ASP A 229 35.77 0.06 30.60
#